data_AF-A0A674IFA2-F1
#
_entry.id   AF-A0A674IFA2-F1
#
_cell.length_a   1.000
_cell.length_b   1.000
_cell.length_c   1.000
_cell.angle_alpha   90.00
_cell.angle_beta   90.00
_cell.angle_gamma   90.00
#
_symmetry.space_group_name_H-M   'P 1'
#
loop_
_entity.id
_entity.type
_entity.pdbx_description
1 polymer ?
#
loop_
_entity_poly.entity_id
_entity_poly.type
_entity_poly.pdbx_seq_one_letter_code
_entity_poly.pdbx_strand_id
1 'polypeptide(L)' 'GGEEKQSYVLSVLPQLKSFDFSGVTKQDRSTATFWRRMNVKPKKVKKRRDDY' A
#
# COMPACT_ATOMS: atom_id res chain seq x y z
N GLY A 1 -15.92 1.19 -9.17
CA GLY A 1 -14.89 1.68 -8.23
C GLY A 1 -13.52 1.18 -8.63
N GLY A 2 -12.82 1.89 -9.53
CA GLY A 2 -11.45 1.54 -9.95
C GLY A 2 -10.35 2.06 -9.02
N GLU A 3 -10.62 3.13 -8.27
CA GLU A 3 -9.64 3.84 -7.44
C GLU A 3 -9.13 3.02 -6.25
N GLU A 4 -9.97 2.16 -5.68
CA GLU A 4 -9.57 1.27 -4.57
C GLU A 4 -8.58 0.21 -5.05
N LYS A 5 -8.80 -0.36 -6.25
CA LYS A 5 -7.90 -1.35 -6.84
C LYS A 5 -6.54 -0.74 -7.15
N GLN A 6 -6.51 0.46 -7.72
CA GLN A 6 -5.26 1.16 -8.02
C GLN A 6 -4.50 1.49 -6.74
N SER A 7 -5.18 2.02 -5.71
CA SER A 7 -4.58 2.30 -4.41
C SER A 7 -4.02 1.04 -3.76
N TYR A 8 -4.73 -0.08 -3.84
CA TYR A 8 -4.25 -1.37 -3.35
C TYR A 8 -2.96 -1.79 -4.06
N VAL A 9 -2.97 -1.86 -5.39
CA VAL A 9 -1.80 -2.32 -6.17
C VAL A 9 -0.58 -1.44 -5.91
N LEU A 10 -0.75 -0.11 -5.96
CA LEU A 10 0.33 0.83 -5.71
C LEU A 10 0.83 0.80 -4.25
N SER A 11 -0.04 0.44 -3.30
CA SER A 11 0.35 0.27 -1.90
C SER A 11 1.22 -0.97 -1.67
N VAL A 12 1.05 -2.00 -2.51
CA VAL A 12 1.80 -3.27 -2.46
C VAL A 12 3.08 -3.19 -3.30
N LEU A 13 3.04 -2.49 -4.43
CA LEU A 13 4.14 -2.34 -5.39
C LEU A 13 4.57 -0.86 -5.54
N PRO A 14 5.23 -0.26 -4.54
CA PRO A 14 5.56 1.17 -4.54
C PRO A 14 6.56 1.60 -5.63
N GLN A 15 7.33 0.66 -6.20
CA GLN A 15 8.28 0.94 -7.28
C GLN A 15 7.66 1.02 -8.69
N LEU A 16 6.35 0.80 -8.84
CA LEU A 16 5.68 0.84 -10.13
C LEU A 16 5.74 2.26 -10.73
N LYS A 17 6.22 2.37 -11.98
CA LYS A 17 6.32 3.65 -12.71
C LYS A 17 5.11 3.91 -13.62
N SER A 18 4.43 2.85 -14.04
CA SER A 18 3.23 2.89 -14.86
C SER A 18 2.24 1.82 -14.40
N PHE A 19 0.95 2.14 -14.42
CA PHE A 19 -0.15 1.25 -14.08
C PHE A 19 -1.33 1.53 -15.00
N ASP A 20 -1.97 0.47 -15.49
CA ASP A 20 -3.17 0.56 -16.34
C ASP A 20 -3.02 1.56 -17.51
N PHE A 21 -2.01 1.32 -18.35
CA PHE A 21 -1.66 2.14 -19.53
C PHE A 21 -1.25 3.60 -19.24
N SER A 22 -1.23 4.02 -17.98
CA SER A 22 -0.86 5.39 -17.55
C SER A 22 0.37 5.40 -16.64
N GLY A 23 1.04 6.56 -16.55
CA GLY A 23 2.18 6.76 -15.64
C GLY A 23 1.72 6.97 -14.20
N VAL A 24 2.40 6.35 -13.23
CA VAL A 24 2.10 6.52 -11.80
C VAL A 24 2.60 7.89 -11.33
N THR A 25 1.67 8.75 -10.95
CA THR A 25 1.96 10.11 -10.50
C THR A 25 2.38 10.15 -9.03
N LYS A 26 2.86 11.32 -8.57
CA LYS A 26 3.12 11.55 -7.13
C LYS A 26 1.83 11.49 -6.31
N GLN A 27 0.71 11.94 -6.88
CA GLN A 27 -0.59 11.91 -6.21
C GLN A 27 -1.05 10.48 -5.97
N ASP A 28 -0.94 9.59 -6.96
CA ASP A 28 -1.32 8.18 -6.84
C ASP A 28 -0.55 7.49 -5.71
N ARG A 29 0.75 7.79 -5.57
CA ARG A 29 1.59 7.28 -4.48
C ARG A 29 1.14 7.77 -3.11
N SER A 30 0.79 9.05 -2.99
CA SER A 30 0.27 9.63 -1.74
C SER A 30 -1.06 8.99 -1.36
N THR A 31 -1.99 8.86 -2.32
CA THR A 31 -3.28 8.21 -2.13
C THR A 31 -3.12 6.76 -1.68
N ALA A 32 -2.28 5.98 -2.36
CA ALA A 32 -2.00 4.59 -2.02
C ALA A 32 -1.38 4.45 -0.60
N THR A 33 -0.52 5.38 -0.22
CA THR A 33 0.09 5.40 1.12
C THR A 33 -0.95 5.67 2.21
N PHE A 34 -1.82 6.65 2.00
CA PHE A 34 -2.90 6.97 2.94
C PHE A 34 -3.91 5.82 3.02
N TRP A 35 -4.35 5.30 1.87
CA TRP A 35 -5.23 4.15 1.77
C TRP A 35 -4.68 2.95 2.55
N ARG A 36 -3.37 2.66 2.43
CA ARG A 36 -2.73 1.56 3.16
C ARG A 36 -2.80 1.75 4.67
N ARG A 37 -2.57 2.96 5.18
CA ARG A 37 -2.65 3.25 6.62
C ARG A 37 -4.06 3.04 7.16
N MET A 38 -5.06 3.40 6.36
CA MET A 38 -6.47 3.29 6.75
C MET A 38 -7.00 1.85 6.66
N ASN A 39 -6.55 1.09 5.67
CA ASN A 39 -7.16 -0.20 5.32
C ASN A 39 -6.30 -1.41 5.71
N VAL A 40 -4.98 -1.27 5.79
CA VAL A 40 -4.08 -2.35 6.17
C VAL A 40 -3.79 -2.25 7.66
N LYS A 41 -4.40 -3.14 8.43
CA LYS A 41 -4.07 -3.28 9.86
C LYS A 41 -2.58 -3.63 9.99
N PRO A 42 -1.81 -2.92 10.84
CA PRO A 42 -0.43 -3.32 11.11
C PRO A 42 -0.46 -4.75 11.65
N LYS A 43 0.28 -5.66 11.00
CA LYS A 43 0.45 -7.02 11.52
C LYS A 43 1.07 -6.86 12.90
N LYS A 44 0.32 -7.26 13.94
CA LYS A 44 0.87 -7.30 15.31
C LYS A 44 2.14 -8.13 15.22
N VAL A 45 3.29 -7.49 15.42
CA VAL A 45 4.55 -8.20 15.55
C VAL A 45 4.35 -9.12 16.74
N LYS A 46 4.24 -10.44 16.48
CA LYS A 46 4.24 -11.43 17.56
C LYS A 46 5.61 -11.28 18.22
N LYS A 47 5.68 -10.61 19.38
CA LYS A 47 6.85 -10.69 20.25
C LYS A 47 7.10 -12.17 20.45
N ARG A 48 8.23 -12.68 19.95
CA ARG A 48 8.64 -14.04 20.27
C ARG A 48 8.79 -14.10 21.77
N ARG A 49 8.12 -15.06 22.39
CA ARG A 49 8.13 -15.30 23.83
C ARG A 49 9.34 -16.18 24.12
N ASP A 50 10.52 -15.68 23.76
CA ASP A 50 11.82 -16.33 23.97
C ASP A 50 12.70 -15.35 24.77
N ASP A 51 12.17 -14.86 25.89
CA ASP A 51 12.94 -14.27 26.98
C ASP A 51 12.32 -14.89 28.25
N TYR A 52 12.84 -16.05 28.61
CA TYR A 52 12.63 -16.72 29.90
C TYR A 52 13.87 -16.52 30.75
#